data_AF-A0A651HD60-F1
#
_entry.id   AF-A0A651HD60-F1
#
_cell.length_a   1.000
_cell.length_b   1.000
_cell.length_c   1.000
_cell.angle_alpha   90.00
_cell.angle_beta   90.00
_cell.angle_gamma   90.00
#
_symmetry.space_group_name_H-M   'P 1'
#
loop_
_entity.id
_entity.type
_entity.pdbx_description
1 polymer ?
#
loop_
_entity_poly.entity_id
_entity_poly.type
_entity_poly.pdbx_seq_one_letter_code
_entity_poly.pdbx_strand_id
1 'polypeptide(L)'
;MVSFRPLALLPALAALVLQPAADLRAQEEEAASGVSIRSISFGTERPQGTTDDWYVMTVELNVRGSGGGTPGPRFSDRVRVVVSLGFQNPRGLEEEFAFYRSEAEAVSIETGRAYFRFYLAPSIVRRDQLRGNPHSYRVQVFADGAPVVEDPREWSASLASPRARQSFEQRVSAEGGRNDGILQPQYLTPFWLAHPRATPYFLRR
;
A
#
# COMPACT_ATOMS: atom_id res chain seq x y z
N MET A 1 36.10 24.14 -70.89
CA MET A 1 37.19 24.64 -70.04
C MET A 1 36.70 24.65 -68.60
N VAL A 2 37.37 23.88 -67.76
CA VAL A 2 37.10 23.65 -66.33
C VAL A 2 37.29 24.96 -65.55
N SER A 3 36.40 25.24 -64.59
CA SER A 3 36.76 26.04 -63.41
C SER A 3 35.91 25.66 -62.20
N PHE A 4 36.59 25.03 -61.25
CA PHE A 4 36.19 24.63 -59.91
C PHE A 4 35.99 25.82 -58.96
N ARG A 5 35.09 25.68 -57.96
CA ARG A 5 35.14 26.24 -56.59
C ARG A 5 33.84 25.94 -55.81
N PRO A 6 33.83 25.91 -54.46
CA PRO A 6 34.48 24.91 -53.62
C PRO A 6 33.50 24.19 -52.67
N LEU A 7 33.96 23.04 -52.16
CA LEU A 7 33.34 22.20 -51.14
C LEU A 7 33.34 22.92 -49.78
N ALA A 8 32.16 23.10 -49.16
CA ALA A 8 32.06 23.51 -47.76
C ALA A 8 31.93 22.26 -46.87
N LEU A 9 32.98 21.99 -46.09
CA LEU A 9 32.98 21.06 -44.97
C LEU A 9 32.05 21.58 -43.86
N LEU A 10 31.18 20.71 -43.34
CA LEU A 10 30.57 20.85 -42.02
C LEU A 10 31.09 19.71 -41.14
N PRO A 11 31.67 19.98 -39.95
CA PRO A 11 31.96 18.95 -38.98
C PRO A 11 30.67 18.64 -38.19
N ALA A 12 30.20 17.40 -38.25
CA ALA A 12 29.21 16.90 -37.30
C ALA A 12 29.92 16.64 -35.96
N LEU A 13 29.76 17.56 -35.01
CA LEU A 13 30.16 17.36 -33.62
C LEU A 13 29.31 16.22 -33.04
N ALA A 14 29.95 15.10 -32.70
CA ALA A 14 29.37 14.08 -31.85
C ALA A 14 29.24 14.65 -30.42
N ALA A 15 28.04 15.07 -30.05
CA ALA A 15 27.71 15.36 -28.65
C ALA A 15 27.58 14.04 -27.90
N LEU A 16 28.66 13.62 -27.24
CA LEU A 16 28.64 12.57 -26.23
C LEU A 16 27.85 13.12 -25.03
N VAL A 17 26.56 12.79 -24.94
CA VAL A 17 25.72 13.11 -23.79
C VAL A 17 26.24 12.31 -22.60
N LEU A 18 27.01 12.97 -21.74
CA LEU A 18 27.42 12.44 -20.45
C LEU A 18 26.16 12.41 -19.55
N GLN A 19 25.45 11.28 -19.53
CA GLN A 19 24.34 11.10 -18.59
C GLN A 19 24.90 11.09 -17.15
N PRO A 20 24.33 11.87 -16.22
CA PRO A 20 24.74 11.82 -14.82
C PRO A 20 24.37 10.46 -14.22
N ALA A 21 25.33 9.80 -13.56
CA ALA A 21 25.17 8.50 -12.91
C ALA A 21 24.11 8.45 -11.78
N ALA A 22 23.44 9.57 -11.50
CA ALA A 22 22.34 9.65 -10.53
C ALA A 22 21.03 9.04 -11.07
N ASP A 23 20.78 9.14 -12.37
CA ASP A 23 19.56 8.59 -12.99
C ASP A 23 19.55 7.06 -13.00
N LEU A 24 20.73 6.43 -13.14
CA LEU A 24 20.85 4.97 -13.13
C LEU A 24 20.56 4.36 -11.76
N ARG A 25 20.93 5.06 -10.66
CA ARG A 25 20.60 4.61 -9.29
C ARG A 25 19.11 4.75 -8.99
N ALA A 26 18.48 5.83 -9.44
CA ALA A 26 17.04 6.02 -9.29
C ALA A 26 16.24 4.98 -10.09
N GLN A 27 16.70 4.64 -11.30
CA GLN A 27 16.08 3.57 -12.12
C GLN A 27 16.35 2.15 -11.60
N GLU A 28 17.46 1.91 -10.89
CA GLU A 28 17.71 0.64 -10.17
C GLU A 28 16.86 0.52 -8.89
N GLU A 29 16.61 1.63 -8.19
CA GLU A 29 15.74 1.69 -7.00
C GLU A 29 14.26 1.46 -7.36
N GLU A 30 13.83 1.96 -8.53
CA GLU A 30 12.47 1.83 -9.08
C GLU A 30 12.10 0.38 -9.44
N ALA A 31 13.09 -0.52 -9.55
CA ALA A 31 12.91 -1.94 -9.87
C ALA A 31 13.02 -2.89 -8.65
N ALA A 32 13.38 -2.40 -7.46
CA ALA A 32 14.02 -3.26 -6.45
C ALA A 32 13.11 -3.84 -5.36
N SER A 33 11.97 -3.23 -5.03
CA SER A 33 11.07 -3.81 -4.02
C SER A 33 10.24 -4.90 -4.67
N GLY A 34 10.66 -6.16 -4.61
CA GLY A 34 9.91 -7.31 -5.14
C GLY A 34 8.53 -7.54 -4.50
N VAL A 35 8.02 -6.59 -3.71
CA VAL A 35 6.72 -6.58 -3.05
C VAL A 35 5.66 -6.03 -4.00
N SER A 36 4.48 -6.67 -4.05
CA SER A 36 3.32 -6.17 -4.79
C SER A 36 2.02 -6.56 -4.10
N ILE A 37 0.95 -5.80 -4.28
CA ILE A 37 -0.37 -6.16 -3.75
C ILE A 37 -0.95 -7.29 -4.60
N ARG A 38 -1.29 -8.41 -3.95
CA ARG A 38 -1.92 -9.55 -4.61
C ARG A 38 -3.43 -9.46 -4.53
N SER A 39 -3.96 -9.23 -3.33
CA SER A 39 -5.40 -9.11 -3.11
C SER A 39 -5.69 -8.24 -1.90
N ILE A 40 -6.87 -7.61 -1.92
CA ILE A 40 -7.44 -6.92 -0.78
C ILE A 40 -8.83 -7.51 -0.59
N SER A 41 -9.12 -7.97 0.63
CA SER A 41 -10.41 -8.54 0.98
C SER A 41 -10.93 -7.95 2.28
N PHE A 42 -12.24 -7.98 2.42
CA PHE A 42 -12.97 -7.50 3.58
C PHE A 42 -13.90 -8.60 4.05
N GLY A 43 -14.13 -8.66 5.35
CA GLY A 43 -14.98 -9.69 5.93
C GLY A 43 -15.27 -9.46 7.39
N THR A 44 -15.73 -10.53 8.03
CA THR A 44 -15.93 -10.59 9.47
C THR A 44 -15.23 -11.82 10.02
N GLU A 45 -14.64 -11.67 11.19
CA GLU A 45 -13.96 -12.75 11.91
C GLU A 45 -14.38 -12.71 13.37
N ARG A 46 -14.33 -13.88 14.03
CA ARG A 46 -14.61 -14.00 15.47
C ARG A 46 -13.38 -14.52 16.19
N PRO A 47 -12.92 -13.83 17.24
CA PRO A 47 -11.94 -14.41 18.14
C PRO A 47 -12.47 -15.70 18.77
N GLN A 48 -11.59 -16.67 18.99
CA GLN A 48 -11.95 -17.93 19.62
C GLN A 48 -12.58 -17.69 21.01
N GLY A 49 -13.71 -18.33 21.28
CA GLY A 49 -14.41 -18.20 22.57
C GLY A 49 -15.24 -16.92 22.73
N THR A 50 -15.46 -16.15 21.67
CA THR A 50 -16.32 -14.96 21.68
C THR A 50 -17.50 -15.12 20.71
N THR A 51 -18.55 -14.32 20.91
CA THR A 51 -19.76 -14.32 20.07
C THR A 51 -19.83 -13.11 19.13
N ASP A 52 -19.00 -12.10 19.35
CA ASP A 52 -19.06 -10.84 18.62
C ASP A 52 -18.21 -10.88 17.33
N ASP A 53 -18.81 -10.44 16.23
CA ASP A 53 -18.14 -10.29 14.93
C ASP A 53 -17.27 -9.02 14.90
N TRP A 54 -15.99 -9.21 14.61
CA TRP A 54 -15.07 -8.13 14.25
C TRP A 54 -15.09 -7.94 12.74
N TYR A 55 -15.01 -6.69 12.30
CA TYR A 55 -14.74 -6.42 10.90
C TYR A 55 -13.24 -6.59 10.63
N VAL A 56 -12.89 -7.19 9.49
CA VAL A 56 -11.50 -7.39 9.08
C VAL A 56 -11.27 -6.90 7.66
N MET A 57 -10.15 -6.22 7.46
CA MET A 57 -9.51 -5.99 6.17
C MET A 57 -8.24 -6.84 6.10
N THR A 58 -8.07 -7.60 5.03
CA THR A 58 -6.84 -8.35 4.75
C THR A 58 -6.18 -7.82 3.49
N VAL A 59 -4.92 -7.43 3.62
CA VAL A 59 -4.03 -7.10 2.51
C VAL A 59 -3.08 -8.28 2.31
N GLU A 60 -3.22 -8.98 1.19
CA GLU A 60 -2.30 -10.02 0.76
C GLU A 60 -1.24 -9.40 -0.13
N LEU A 61 0.02 -9.51 0.28
CA LEU A 61 1.18 -9.11 -0.49
C LEU A 61 1.83 -10.34 -1.12
N ASN A 62 2.35 -10.15 -2.32
CA ASN A 62 3.28 -11.07 -2.94
C ASN A 62 4.69 -10.48 -2.84
N VAL A 63 5.60 -11.16 -2.15
CA VAL A 63 6.99 -10.74 -1.97
C VAL A 63 7.88 -11.65 -2.80
N ARG A 64 8.52 -11.06 -3.82
CA ARG A 64 9.56 -11.69 -4.63
C ARG A 64 10.91 -11.28 -4.08
N GLY A 65 11.87 -12.19 -4.14
CA GLY A 65 13.27 -11.82 -3.94
C GLY A 65 13.70 -10.89 -5.07
N SER A 66 14.59 -9.94 -4.78
CA SER A 66 15.14 -9.04 -5.80
C SER A 66 16.00 -9.83 -6.81
N GLY A 67 15.44 -10.05 -8.02
CA GLY A 67 16.19 -10.13 -9.29
C GLY A 67 16.90 -11.42 -9.71
N GLY A 68 16.50 -11.94 -10.88
CA GLY A 68 17.37 -12.35 -11.99
C GLY A 68 18.48 -13.39 -11.75
N GLY A 69 18.16 -14.69 -11.84
CA GLY A 69 19.12 -15.79 -12.04
C GLY A 69 20.15 -16.03 -10.94
N THR A 70 20.31 -15.08 -10.02
CA THR A 70 21.12 -15.11 -8.82
C THR A 70 20.17 -15.33 -7.64
N PRO A 71 20.53 -16.14 -6.63
CA PRO A 71 19.70 -16.27 -5.43
C PRO A 71 19.60 -14.91 -4.73
N GLY A 72 18.54 -14.15 -5.01
CA GLY A 72 18.22 -12.92 -4.31
C GLY A 72 17.96 -13.19 -2.82
N PRO A 73 17.94 -12.12 -1.98
CA PRO A 73 17.60 -12.26 -0.58
C PRO A 73 16.22 -12.93 -0.46
N ARG A 74 16.14 -13.93 0.42
CA ARG A 74 14.89 -14.65 0.73
C ARG A 74 13.90 -13.80 1.53
N PHE A 75 14.26 -12.56 1.83
CA PHE A 75 13.50 -11.68 2.70
C PHE A 75 13.43 -10.27 2.11
N SER A 76 12.34 -9.57 2.41
CA SER A 76 12.18 -8.14 2.21
C SER A 76 12.07 -7.48 3.58
N ASP A 77 12.88 -6.45 3.79
CA ASP A 77 12.97 -5.77 5.08
C ASP A 77 12.05 -4.55 5.16
N ARG A 78 11.61 -4.24 6.38
CA ARG A 78 10.83 -3.04 6.75
C ARG A 78 9.66 -2.76 5.81
N VAL A 79 8.83 -3.79 5.60
CA VAL A 79 7.63 -3.66 4.78
C VAL A 79 6.53 -3.02 5.61
N ARG A 80 6.13 -1.80 5.27
CA ARG A 80 5.06 -1.06 5.93
C ARG A 80 3.82 -1.01 5.04
N VAL A 81 2.67 -1.32 5.63
CA VAL A 81 1.36 -1.20 5.00
C VAL A 81 0.55 -0.16 5.74
N VAL A 82 0.13 0.89 5.03
CA VAL A 82 -0.75 1.93 5.54
C VAL A 82 -2.10 1.79 4.85
N VAL A 83 -3.18 1.73 5.62
CA VAL A 83 -4.53 1.57 5.11
C VAL A 83 -5.40 2.75 5.51
N SER A 84 -6.30 3.15 4.61
CA SER A 84 -7.31 4.17 4.86
C SER A 84 -8.65 3.69 4.31
N LEU A 85 -9.67 3.71 5.15
CA LEU A 85 -11.02 3.22 4.83
C LEU A 85 -12.02 4.37 4.97
N GLY A 86 -12.95 4.46 4.03
CA GLY A 86 -14.11 5.35 4.10
C GLY A 86 -15.39 4.54 4.00
N PHE A 87 -16.22 4.59 5.04
CA PHE A 87 -17.54 4.00 5.08
C PHE A 87 -18.59 5.07 4.94
N GLN A 88 -19.63 4.81 4.15
CA GLN A 88 -20.79 5.69 4.09
C GLN A 88 -21.62 5.48 5.36
N ASN A 89 -22.00 6.57 6.01
CA ASN A 89 -22.81 6.52 7.21
C ASN A 89 -24.28 6.33 6.82
N PRO A 90 -24.95 5.24 7.24
CA PRO A 90 -26.34 4.99 6.85
C PRO A 90 -27.32 5.97 7.50
N ARG A 91 -26.92 6.72 8.53
CA ARG A 91 -27.82 7.59 9.31
C ARG A 91 -27.93 9.03 8.82
N GLY A 92 -27.19 9.43 7.79
CA GLY A 92 -27.20 10.84 7.35
C GLY A 92 -26.90 11.82 8.49
N LEU A 93 -26.01 11.42 9.42
CA LEU A 93 -25.46 12.34 10.42
C LEU A 93 -24.68 13.46 9.71
N GLU A 94 -24.31 14.52 10.44
CA GLU A 94 -23.62 15.70 9.89
C GLU A 94 -22.42 15.36 8.98
N GLU A 95 -21.75 14.22 9.23
CA GLU A 95 -20.73 13.65 8.35
C GLU A 95 -21.28 12.43 7.58
N GLU A 96 -21.32 12.53 6.26
CA GLU A 96 -21.80 11.48 5.33
C GLU A 96 -20.88 10.25 5.32
N PHE A 97 -19.61 10.39 5.72
CA PHE A 97 -18.64 9.32 5.73
C PHE A 97 -17.90 9.24 7.07
N ALA A 98 -17.58 8.02 7.48
CA ALA A 98 -16.65 7.75 8.57
C ALA A 98 -15.33 7.24 7.99
N PHE A 99 -14.22 7.89 8.38
CA PHE A 99 -12.87 7.51 7.94
C PHE A 99 -12.10 6.81 9.05
N TYR A 100 -11.35 5.78 8.69
CA TYR A 100 -10.47 5.06 9.60
C TYR A 100 -9.11 4.88 8.95
N ARG A 101 -8.04 5.02 9.73
CA ARG A 101 -6.66 4.83 9.27
C ARG A 101 -5.92 3.91 10.22
N SER A 102 -5.03 3.11 9.66
CA SER A 102 -4.12 2.26 10.43
C SER A 102 -2.85 1.99 9.65
N GLU A 103 -1.81 1.57 10.36
CA GLU A 103 -0.56 1.15 9.76
C GLU A 103 0.04 -0.04 10.51
N ALA A 104 0.78 -0.87 9.78
CA ALA A 104 1.54 -1.97 10.33
C ALA A 104 2.85 -2.10 9.55
N GLU A 105 3.94 -2.28 10.28
CA GLU A 105 5.27 -2.46 9.70
C GLU A 105 5.82 -3.81 10.13
N ALA A 106 6.20 -4.63 9.16
CA ALA A 106 6.88 -5.89 9.39
C ALA A 106 8.39 -5.67 9.35
N VAL A 107 9.11 -6.27 10.30
CA VAL A 107 10.59 -6.17 10.37
C VAL A 107 11.21 -6.78 9.13
N SER A 108 10.77 -8.00 8.81
CA SER A 108 11.27 -8.79 7.70
C SER A 108 10.19 -9.77 7.25
N ILE A 109 10.04 -9.94 5.95
CA ILE A 109 9.04 -10.79 5.31
C ILE A 109 9.73 -11.76 4.38
N GLU A 110 9.51 -13.06 4.57
CA GLU A 110 10.02 -14.10 3.67
C GLU A 110 9.36 -14.01 2.29
N THR A 111 10.11 -14.37 1.24
CA THR A 111 9.58 -14.49 -0.11
C THR A 111 8.35 -15.41 -0.15
N GLY A 112 7.34 -15.02 -0.91
CA GLY A 112 6.08 -15.72 -1.00
C GLY A 112 4.91 -14.80 -0.65
N ARG A 113 4.01 -15.29 0.19
CA ARG A 113 2.79 -14.57 0.57
C ARG A 113 2.89 -14.01 1.97
N ALA A 114 2.52 -12.76 2.12
CA ALA A 114 2.39 -12.12 3.42
C ALA A 114 0.99 -11.52 3.59
N TYR A 115 0.46 -11.57 4.81
CA TYR A 115 -0.89 -11.11 5.10
C TYR A 115 -0.85 -10.07 6.22
N PHE A 116 -1.31 -8.87 5.90
CA PHE A 116 -1.53 -7.79 6.87
C PHE A 116 -3.02 -7.70 7.14
N ARG A 117 -3.41 -7.84 8.40
CA ARG A 117 -4.82 -7.77 8.82
C ARG A 117 -5.05 -6.59 9.73
N PHE A 118 -6.14 -5.88 9.48
CA PHE A 118 -6.60 -4.73 10.24
C PHE A 118 -8.04 -4.95 10.66
N TYR A 119 -8.34 -4.63 11.90
CA TYR A 119 -9.61 -5.00 12.54
C TYR A 119 -10.30 -3.80 13.17
N LEU A 120 -11.63 -3.82 13.14
CA LEU A 120 -12.47 -2.92 13.94
C LEU A 120 -13.24 -3.72 14.97
N ALA A 121 -13.25 -3.21 16.20
CA ALA A 121 -13.94 -3.84 17.32
C ALA A 121 -15.46 -3.90 17.10
N PRO A 122 -16.16 -4.92 17.63
CA PRO A 122 -17.59 -5.11 17.43
C PRO A 122 -18.44 -3.92 17.92
N SER A 123 -17.99 -3.25 18.99
CA SER A 123 -18.63 -2.04 19.50
C SER A 123 -18.64 -0.91 18.46
N ILE A 124 -17.55 -0.76 17.71
CA ILE A 124 -17.41 0.25 16.64
C ILE A 124 -18.23 -0.15 15.42
N VAL A 125 -18.15 -1.43 15.01
CA VAL A 125 -18.98 -1.98 13.93
C VAL A 125 -20.47 -1.71 14.18
N ARG A 126 -20.93 -1.90 15.43
CA ARG A 126 -22.31 -1.59 15.83
C ARG A 126 -22.60 -0.09 15.91
N ARG A 127 -21.71 0.70 16.52
CA ARG A 127 -21.85 2.16 16.69
C ARG A 127 -22.06 2.84 15.34
N ASP A 128 -21.20 2.49 14.38
CA ASP A 128 -21.13 3.14 13.07
C ASP A 128 -21.93 2.36 12.00
N GLN A 129 -22.59 1.27 12.40
CA GLN A 129 -23.42 0.41 11.55
C GLN A 129 -22.68 -0.05 10.29
N LEU A 130 -21.41 -0.41 10.44
CA LEU A 130 -20.56 -0.81 9.32
C LEU A 130 -21.10 -2.13 8.74
N ARG A 131 -21.51 -2.09 7.47
CA ARG A 131 -22.04 -3.27 6.77
C ARG A 131 -21.30 -3.45 5.45
N GLY A 132 -20.86 -4.69 5.19
CA GLY A 132 -20.22 -5.06 3.95
C GLY A 132 -18.86 -4.39 3.73
N ASN A 133 -18.56 -4.09 2.46
CA ASN A 133 -17.29 -3.50 2.05
C ASN A 133 -17.28 -1.99 2.29
N PRO A 134 -16.11 -1.38 2.53
CA PRO A 134 -16.00 0.07 2.61
C PRO A 134 -16.33 0.67 1.23
N HIS A 135 -16.97 1.84 1.23
CA HIS A 135 -17.28 2.55 -0.01
C HIS A 135 -15.98 2.93 -0.75
N SER A 136 -14.99 3.37 0.00
CA SER A 136 -13.69 3.80 -0.53
C SER A 136 -12.55 3.26 0.33
N TYR A 137 -11.43 2.90 -0.30
CA TYR A 137 -10.21 2.55 0.41
C TYR A 137 -8.96 2.99 -0.36
N ARG A 138 -7.89 3.18 0.40
CA ARG A 138 -6.52 3.29 -0.10
C ARG A 138 -5.59 2.36 0.70
N VAL A 139 -4.72 1.65 0.00
CA VAL A 139 -3.61 0.88 0.56
C VAL A 139 -2.31 1.43 0.01
N GLN A 140 -1.37 1.74 0.89
CA GLN A 140 -0.02 2.15 0.51
C GLN A 140 0.96 1.14 1.07
N VAL A 141 1.86 0.67 0.23
CA VAL A 141 2.92 -0.27 0.63
C VAL A 141 4.26 0.43 0.48
N PHE A 142 5.08 0.32 1.52
CA PHE A 142 6.45 0.79 1.53
C PHE A 142 7.37 -0.39 1.81
N ALA A 143 8.51 -0.44 1.14
CA ALA A 143 9.60 -1.38 1.41
C ALA A 143 10.87 -0.57 1.67
N ASP A 144 11.56 -0.86 2.78
CA ASP A 144 12.73 -0.10 3.22
C ASP A 144 12.54 1.43 3.29
N GLY A 145 11.31 1.87 3.55
CA GLY A 145 10.94 3.29 3.65
C GLY A 145 10.59 3.96 2.32
N ALA A 146 10.83 3.31 1.17
CA ALA A 146 10.42 3.78 -0.13
C ALA A 146 9.02 3.27 -0.50
N PRO A 147 8.16 4.06 -1.17
CA PRO A 147 6.90 3.55 -1.69
C PRO A 147 7.18 2.50 -2.76
N VAL A 148 6.45 1.39 -2.70
CA VAL A 148 6.41 0.39 -3.78
C VAL A 148 5.70 1.01 -4.99
N VAL A 149 6.07 0.60 -6.21
CA VAL A 149 5.42 1.03 -7.45
C VAL A 149 3.89 0.90 -7.35
N GLU A 150 3.17 1.95 -7.76
CA GLU A 150 1.72 2.03 -7.66
C GLU A 150 1.03 0.80 -8.28
N ASP A 151 0.33 0.01 -7.45
CA ASP A 151 -0.55 -1.06 -7.92
C ASP A 151 -1.97 -0.52 -8.16
N PRO A 152 -2.64 -0.84 -9.27
CA PRO A 152 -4.04 -0.45 -9.48
C PRO A 152 -4.99 -0.87 -8.35
N ARG A 153 -4.65 -1.93 -7.60
CA ARG A 153 -5.41 -2.42 -6.43
C ARG A 153 -5.23 -1.54 -5.19
N GLU A 154 -4.29 -0.60 -5.17
CA GLU A 154 -4.14 0.33 -4.04
C GLU A 154 -5.41 1.14 -3.78
N TRP A 155 -6.20 1.37 -4.82
CA TRP A 155 -7.38 2.21 -4.78
C TRP A 155 -8.65 1.38 -4.98
N SER A 156 -9.70 1.72 -4.23
CA SER A 156 -11.05 1.23 -4.54
C SER A 156 -11.53 1.71 -5.90
N ALA A 157 -12.43 0.94 -6.52
CA ALA A 157 -13.03 1.30 -7.81
C ALA A 157 -13.79 2.65 -7.78
N SER A 158 -14.32 3.04 -6.63
CA SER A 158 -14.94 4.36 -6.39
C SER A 158 -13.96 5.54 -6.50
N LEU A 159 -12.65 5.28 -6.44
CA LEU A 159 -11.57 6.26 -6.53
C LEU A 159 -10.80 6.14 -7.86
N ALA A 160 -11.51 5.86 -8.95
CA ALA A 160 -10.90 5.69 -10.27
C ALA A 160 -10.27 6.98 -10.83
N SER A 161 -10.83 8.16 -10.50
CA SER A 161 -10.31 9.45 -11.00
C SER A 161 -9.29 10.08 -10.05
N PRO A 162 -8.26 10.79 -10.56
CA PRO A 162 -7.29 11.51 -9.72
C PRO A 162 -7.94 12.51 -8.76
N ARG A 163 -8.99 13.21 -9.22
CA ARG A 163 -9.75 14.15 -8.38
C ARG A 163 -10.44 13.45 -7.20
N ALA A 164 -11.01 12.27 -7.43
CA ALA A 164 -11.62 11.47 -6.36
C ALA A 164 -10.57 11.01 -5.35
N ARG A 165 -9.40 10.55 -5.82
CA ARG A 165 -8.26 10.15 -4.95
C ARG A 165 -7.80 11.31 -4.08
N GLN A 166 -7.56 12.48 -4.68
CA GLN A 166 -7.14 13.68 -3.96
C GLN A 166 -8.17 14.10 -2.91
N SER A 167 -9.47 14.11 -3.27
CA SER A 167 -10.55 14.42 -2.34
C SER A 167 -10.58 13.43 -1.16
N PHE A 168 -10.44 12.13 -1.45
CA PHE A 168 -10.41 11.10 -0.42
C PHE A 168 -9.23 11.29 0.55
N GLU A 169 -8.03 11.54 0.05
CA GLU A 169 -6.85 11.80 0.88
C GLU A 169 -7.03 13.04 1.77
N GLN A 170 -7.58 14.12 1.23
CA GLN A 170 -7.85 15.34 1.99
C GLN A 170 -8.84 15.07 3.12
N ARG A 171 -9.91 14.33 2.86
CA ARG A 171 -10.92 13.98 3.87
C ARG A 171 -10.38 13.02 4.92
N VAL A 172 -9.60 12.01 4.53
CA VAL A 172 -8.91 11.13 5.49
C VAL A 172 -7.99 11.96 6.40
N SER A 173 -7.26 12.93 5.84
CA SER A 173 -6.38 13.79 6.64
C SER A 173 -7.14 14.74 7.57
N ALA A 174 -8.30 15.24 7.16
CA ALA A 174 -9.06 16.23 7.93
C ALA A 174 -9.98 15.58 8.98
N GLU A 175 -10.64 14.48 8.63
CA GLU A 175 -11.71 13.84 9.40
C GLU A 175 -11.22 12.55 10.10
N GLY A 176 -10.19 11.89 9.56
CA GLY A 176 -9.71 10.58 10.05
C GLY A 176 -9.17 10.60 11.47
N GLY A 177 -8.61 11.73 11.91
CA GLY A 177 -8.06 11.90 13.26
C GLY A 177 -9.07 11.61 14.38
N ARG A 178 -10.38 11.76 14.12
CA ARG A 178 -11.45 11.44 15.07
C ARG A 178 -11.50 9.95 15.43
N ASN A 179 -11.01 9.09 14.53
CA ASN A 179 -11.01 7.64 14.67
C ASN A 179 -9.58 7.04 14.69
N ASP A 180 -8.56 7.86 14.97
CA ASP A 180 -7.19 7.37 15.08
C ASP A 180 -7.08 6.31 16.19
N GLY A 181 -6.35 5.22 15.89
CA GLY A 181 -6.17 4.09 16.80
C GLY A 181 -7.38 3.14 16.93
N ILE A 182 -8.50 3.43 16.26
CA ILE A 182 -9.69 2.56 16.28
C ILE A 182 -9.53 1.37 15.33
N LEU A 183 -9.02 1.59 14.12
CA LEU A 183 -8.65 0.51 13.20
C LEU A 183 -7.28 -0.04 13.63
N GLN A 184 -7.25 -1.29 14.07
CA GLN A 184 -6.09 -1.86 14.74
C GLN A 184 -5.45 -2.97 13.91
N PRO A 185 -4.11 -2.99 13.78
CA PRO A 185 -3.43 -4.12 13.16
C PRO A 185 -3.52 -5.37 14.05
N GLN A 186 -3.43 -6.55 13.43
CA GLN A 186 -3.65 -7.86 14.07
C GLN A 186 -2.92 -8.05 15.42
N TYR A 187 -1.71 -7.52 15.56
CA TYR A 187 -0.91 -7.69 16.78
C TYR A 187 -1.40 -6.88 17.99
N LEU A 188 -2.35 -5.94 17.80
CA LEU A 188 -3.00 -5.18 18.86
C LEU A 188 -4.40 -5.67 19.20
N THR A 189 -4.84 -6.78 18.60
CA THR A 189 -6.22 -7.28 18.74
C THR A 189 -6.22 -8.68 19.35
N PRO A 190 -7.40 -9.22 19.73
CA PRO A 190 -7.50 -10.61 20.18
C PRO A 190 -7.06 -11.66 19.14
N PHE A 191 -6.80 -11.26 17.89
CA PHE A 191 -6.34 -12.12 16.80
C PHE A 191 -4.80 -12.23 16.72
N TRP A 192 -4.06 -11.74 17.71
CA TRP A 192 -2.60 -11.74 17.71
C TRP A 192 -1.96 -13.15 17.58
N LEU A 193 -2.65 -14.21 18.02
CA LEU A 193 -2.27 -15.61 17.81
C LEU A 193 -2.98 -16.29 16.63
N ALA A 194 -3.93 -15.61 15.99
CA ALA A 194 -4.61 -16.15 14.82
C ALA A 194 -3.63 -16.23 13.63
N HIS A 195 -3.86 -17.19 12.74
CA HIS A 195 -3.08 -17.36 11.50
C HIS A 195 -1.54 -17.40 11.71
N PRO A 196 -1.01 -18.29 12.58
CA PRO A 196 0.40 -18.27 12.98
C PRO A 196 1.39 -18.52 11.83
N ARG A 197 0.95 -19.14 10.73
CA ARG A 197 1.79 -19.42 9.54
C ARG A 197 1.72 -18.35 8.45
N ALA A 198 0.83 -17.37 8.59
CA ALA A 198 0.51 -16.40 7.56
C ALA A 198 0.71 -14.95 8.02
N THR A 199 1.05 -14.74 9.29
CA THR A 199 1.18 -13.42 9.90
C THR A 199 2.66 -13.04 10.00
N PRO A 200 3.11 -11.93 9.39
CA PRO A 200 4.47 -11.44 9.54
C PRO A 200 4.84 -11.07 10.98
N TYR A 201 6.14 -10.96 11.24
CA TYR A 201 6.64 -10.40 12.50
C TYR A 201 6.63 -8.87 12.44
N PHE A 202 5.74 -8.26 13.21
CA PHE A 202 5.53 -6.81 13.22
C PHE A 202 6.45 -6.07 14.20
N LEU A 203 6.88 -4.88 13.79
CA LEU A 203 7.36 -3.84 14.70
C LEU A 203 6.18 -3.32 15.50
N ARG A 204 6.34 -3.30 16.83
CA ARG A 204 5.42 -2.64 17.75
C ARG A 204 5.98 -1.24 18.03
N ARG A 205 5.22 -0.20 17.74
CA ARG A 205 5.57 1.20 18.01
C ARG A 205 4.56 1.78 18.98
#